data_AF-A0A1F8B8L5-F1
#
_entry.id   AF-A0A1F8B8L5-F1
#
_cell.length_a   1.000
_cell.length_b   1.000
_cell.length_c   1.000
_cell.angle_alpha   90.00
_cell.angle_beta   90.00
_cell.angle_gamma   90.00
#
_symmetry.space_group_name_H-M   'P 1'
#
loop_
_entity.id
_entity.type
_entity.pdbx_description
1 polymer ?
#
loop_
_entity_poly.entity_id
_entity_poly.type
_entity_poly.pdbx_seq_one_letter_code
_entity_poly.pdbx_strand_id
1 'polypeptide(L)'
;MKKIAFNIGETFFNSDSHFLQEVGGVGELVSIFLANAIVIAGAIFLFLIIVGGFTMITSAGDSEKVTHGREIITTAIIGFIIILMAYWITYIIGNMTGIDILNTTKFQSGVPTPTP
;
A
#
# COMPACT_ATOMS: atom_id res chain seq x y z
N MET A 1 -3.63 4.00 -46.54
CA MET A 1 -2.77 3.30 -45.56
C MET A 1 -2.22 4.34 -44.57
N LYS A 2 -2.86 4.52 -43.41
CA LYS A 2 -2.46 5.46 -42.34
C LYS A 2 -2.90 4.91 -40.99
N LYS A 3 -2.30 3.82 -40.50
CA LYS A 3 -2.62 3.21 -39.19
C LYS A 3 -1.42 2.51 -38.50
N ILE A 4 -0.19 2.97 -38.71
CA ILE A 4 0.99 2.42 -38.01
C ILE A 4 1.90 3.50 -37.41
N ALA A 5 1.36 4.70 -37.18
CA ALA A 5 2.06 5.71 -36.38
C ALA A 5 1.57 5.59 -34.94
N PHE A 6 2.37 4.95 -34.08
CA PHE A 6 2.23 5.06 -32.64
C PHE A 6 2.65 6.49 -32.28
N ASN A 7 1.68 7.37 -32.04
CA ASN A 7 1.90 8.78 -31.71
C ASN A 7 2.34 8.91 -30.26
N ILE A 8 3.61 8.59 -30.01
CA ILE A 8 4.25 8.68 -28.68
C ILE A 8 4.04 10.10 -28.10
N GLY A 9 4.09 11.14 -28.93
CA GLY A 9 3.86 12.52 -28.49
C GLY A 9 2.47 12.76 -27.88
N GLU A 10 1.41 12.30 -28.55
CA GLU A 10 0.04 12.45 -28.03
C GLU A 10 -0.29 11.44 -26.93
N THR A 11 0.26 10.22 -26.99
CA THR A 11 -0.01 9.18 -25.99
C THR A 11 0.74 9.40 -24.66
N PHE A 12 1.82 10.18 -24.64
CA PHE A 12 2.61 10.46 -23.43
C PHE A 12 2.60 11.92 -22.95
N PHE A 13 2.28 12.90 -23.81
CA PHE A 13 2.33 14.32 -23.45
C PHE A 13 1.00 15.07 -23.67
N ASN A 14 -0.05 14.40 -24.16
CA ASN A 14 -1.38 15.00 -24.16
C ASN A 14 -1.93 14.99 -22.72
N SER A 15 -2.66 16.03 -22.33
CA SER A 15 -3.19 16.21 -20.97
C SER A 15 -4.16 15.10 -20.50
N ASP A 16 -4.47 14.14 -21.39
CA ASP A 16 -5.27 12.93 -21.16
C ASP A 16 -4.42 11.68 -20.83
N SER A 17 -3.08 11.75 -20.95
CA SER A 17 -2.18 10.65 -20.55
C SER A 17 -1.83 10.73 -19.07
N HIS A 18 -2.73 10.17 -18.27
CA HIS A 18 -2.59 9.53 -16.96
C HIS A 18 -1.44 9.99 -16.03
N PHE A 19 -0.15 9.90 -16.36
CA PHE A 19 0.94 10.20 -15.41
C PHE A 19 1.02 11.67 -14.92
N LEU A 20 0.75 12.65 -15.79
CA LEU A 20 0.81 14.07 -15.40
C LEU A 20 -0.51 14.59 -14.79
N GLN A 21 -1.59 13.82 -14.94
CA GLN A 21 -2.85 13.98 -14.21
C GLN A 21 -2.92 13.11 -12.94
N GLU A 22 -1.92 12.24 -12.72
CA GLU A 22 -1.71 11.34 -11.58
C GLU A 22 -0.83 11.98 -10.49
N VAL A 23 -0.65 13.30 -10.55
CA VAL A 23 -0.47 14.14 -9.36
C VAL A 23 -1.74 14.96 -9.12
N GLY A 24 -2.90 14.34 -9.31
CA GLY A 24 -4.23 14.97 -9.19
C GLY A 24 -4.66 15.28 -7.75
N GLY A 25 -3.96 14.76 -6.74
CA GLY A 25 -4.24 15.11 -5.35
C GLY A 25 -3.46 14.25 -4.35
N VAL A 26 -3.30 14.78 -3.13
CA VAL A 26 -2.64 14.11 -2.01
C VAL A 26 -3.23 12.71 -1.74
N GLY A 27 -4.51 12.48 -2.05
CA GLY A 27 -5.17 11.19 -1.88
C GLY A 27 -4.59 10.05 -2.74
N GLU A 28 -4.21 10.31 -3.98
CA GLU A 28 -3.63 9.30 -4.90
C GLU A 28 -2.26 8.83 -4.38
N LEU A 29 -1.41 9.78 -4.00
CA LEU A 29 -0.07 9.50 -3.45
C LEU A 29 -0.17 8.74 -2.12
N VAL A 30 -1.14 9.11 -1.28
CA VAL A 30 -1.42 8.42 -0.02
C VAL A 30 -1.90 7.00 -0.27
N SER A 31 -2.73 6.75 -1.29
CA SER A 31 -3.17 5.39 -1.65
C SER A 31 -2.00 4.48 -2.02
N ILE A 32 -1.17 4.93 -2.97
CA ILE A 32 -0.04 4.15 -3.48
C ILE A 32 0.94 3.86 -2.34
N PHE A 33 1.24 4.87 -1.51
CA PHE A 33 2.13 4.69 -0.37
C PHE A 33 1.55 3.71 0.65
N LEU A 34 0.27 3.88 1.03
CA LEU A 34 -0.39 3.05 2.03
C LEU A 34 -0.50 1.59 1.58
N ALA A 35 -0.87 1.33 0.32
CA ALA A 35 -0.98 -0.01 -0.23
C ALA A 35 0.36 -0.77 -0.17
N ASN A 36 1.45 -0.10 -0.60
CA ASN A 36 2.79 -0.69 -0.51
C ASN A 36 3.26 -0.85 0.94
N ALA A 37 3.00 0.13 1.79
CA ALA A 37 3.39 0.10 3.20
C ALA A 37 2.73 -1.07 3.96
N ILE A 38 1.45 -1.35 3.71
CA ILE A 38 0.74 -2.48 4.36
C ILE A 38 1.37 -3.82 3.99
N VAL A 39 1.72 -4.03 2.71
CA VAL A 39 2.34 -5.27 2.25
C VAL A 39 3.72 -5.47 2.89
N ILE A 40 4.56 -4.42 2.87
CA ILE A 40 5.91 -4.45 3.45
C ILE A 40 5.82 -4.65 4.97
N ALA A 41 4.92 -3.94 5.63
CA ALA A 41 4.74 -4.05 7.06
C ALA A 41 4.22 -5.41 7.51
N GLY A 42 3.31 -6.04 6.75
CA GLY A 42 2.86 -7.41 7.02
C GLY A 42 4.02 -8.41 6.95
N ALA A 43 4.91 -8.26 5.96
CA ALA A 43 6.11 -9.09 5.85
C ALA A 43 7.08 -8.89 7.03
N ILE A 44 7.35 -7.63 7.41
CA ILE A 44 8.21 -7.30 8.55
C ILE A 44 7.60 -7.80 9.86
N PHE A 45 6.29 -7.63 10.05
CA PHE A 45 5.58 -8.09 11.24
C PHE A 45 5.74 -9.60 11.43
N LEU A 46 5.53 -10.37 10.36
CA LEU A 46 5.73 -11.82 10.40
C LEU A 46 7.17 -12.19 10.78
N PHE A 47 8.15 -11.50 10.19
CA PHE A 47 9.57 -11.73 10.51
C PHE A 47 9.90 -11.42 11.98
N LEU A 48 9.39 -10.31 12.52
CA LEU A 48 9.61 -9.93 13.92
C LEU A 48 8.98 -10.90 14.90
N ILE A 49 7.79 -11.44 14.59
CA ILE A 49 7.14 -12.47 15.41
C ILE A 49 7.99 -13.75 15.44
N ILE A 50 8.50 -14.16 14.28
CA ILE A 50 9.39 -15.34 14.18
C ILE A 50 10.65 -15.11 15.01
N VAL A 51 11.33 -13.98 14.83
CA VAL A 51 12.57 -13.67 15.56
C VAL A 51 12.32 -13.56 17.06
N GLY A 52 11.34 -12.77 17.50
CA GLY A 52 11.01 -12.62 18.92
C GLY A 52 10.57 -13.92 19.58
N GLY A 53 9.82 -14.74 18.84
CA GLY A 53 9.41 -16.09 19.28
C GLY A 53 10.61 -17.04 19.41
N PHE A 54 11.50 -17.07 18.41
CA PHE A 54 12.74 -17.86 18.47
C PHE A 54 13.65 -17.40 19.61
N THR A 55 13.81 -16.10 19.82
CA THR A 55 14.59 -15.55 20.95
C THR A 55 14.02 -16.05 22.27
N MET A 56 12.69 -16.03 22.45
CA MET A 56 12.06 -16.53 23.67
C MET A 56 12.25 -18.03 23.88
N ILE A 57 12.12 -18.85 22.83
CA ILE A 57 12.30 -20.31 22.89
C ILE A 57 13.76 -20.68 23.17
N THR A 58 14.70 -20.00 22.51
CA THR A 58 16.15 -20.26 22.64
C THR A 58 16.77 -19.64 23.89
N SER A 59 15.98 -18.91 24.70
CA SER A 59 16.45 -18.25 25.93
C SER A 59 16.94 -19.24 27.00
N ALA A 60 16.60 -20.53 26.92
CA ALA A 60 17.06 -21.57 27.84
C ALA A 60 16.85 -21.26 29.34
N GLY A 61 15.82 -20.46 29.68
CA GLY A 61 15.51 -20.05 31.06
C GLY A 61 16.10 -18.71 31.50
N ASP A 62 16.86 -18.04 30.62
CA ASP A 62 17.33 -16.67 30.84
C ASP A 62 16.15 -15.67 30.79
N SER A 63 15.85 -15.06 31.94
CA SER A 63 14.72 -14.14 32.09
C SER A 63 14.89 -12.85 31.28
N GLU A 64 16.13 -12.42 31.02
CA GLU A 64 16.42 -11.23 30.24
C GLU A 64 16.07 -11.47 28.77
N LYS A 65 16.49 -12.61 28.22
CA LYS A 65 16.20 -12.97 26.82
C LYS A 65 14.73 -13.24 26.55
N VAL A 66 14.03 -13.83 27.53
CA VAL A 66 12.56 -14.01 27.45
C VAL A 66 11.86 -12.65 27.43
N THR A 67 12.30 -11.71 28.28
CA THR A 67 11.75 -10.36 28.31
C THR A 67 12.01 -9.63 27.00
N HIS A 68 13.23 -9.73 26.47
CA HIS A 68 13.60 -9.13 25.20
C HIS A 68 12.78 -9.68 24.02
N GLY A 69 12.59 -11.01 23.93
CA GLY A 69 11.73 -11.62 22.90
C GLY A 69 10.27 -11.14 23.01
N ARG A 70 9.77 -10.96 24.23
CA ARG A 70 8.43 -10.42 24.49
C ARG A 70 8.32 -8.95 24.08
N GLU A 71 9.33 -8.14 24.34
CA GLU A 71 9.39 -6.73 23.90
C GLU A 71 9.33 -6.64 22.38
N ILE A 72 10.14 -7.42 21.66
CA ILE A 72 10.12 -7.47 20.19
C ILE A 72 8.71 -7.76 19.66
N ILE A 73 8.06 -8.80 20.20
CA ILE A 73 6.69 -9.17 19.81
C ILE A 73 5.71 -8.04 20.11
N THR A 74 5.81 -7.42 21.30
CA THR A 74 4.91 -6.35 21.72
C THR A 74 5.04 -5.12 20.82
N THR A 75 6.27 -4.71 20.51
CA THR A 75 6.55 -3.60 19.60
C THR A 75 6.08 -3.90 18.17
N ALA A 76 6.26 -5.13 17.70
CA ALA A 76 5.77 -5.56 16.39
C ALA A 76 4.23 -5.48 16.31
N ILE A 77 3.52 -5.94 17.35
CA ILE A 77 2.05 -5.87 17.43
C ILE A 77 1.58 -4.42 17.45
N ILE A 78 2.21 -3.55 18.24
CA ILE A 78 1.85 -2.13 18.30
C ILE A 78 2.03 -1.48 16.93
N GLY A 79 3.17 -1.71 16.26
CA GLY A 79 3.42 -1.19 14.92
C GLY A 79 2.39 -1.68 13.90
N PHE A 80 2.04 -2.97 13.95
CA PHE A 80 1.02 -3.54 13.05
C PHE A 80 -0.37 -2.93 13.28
N ILE A 81 -0.77 -2.74 14.54
CA ILE A 81 -2.05 -2.10 14.88
C ILE A 81 -2.12 -0.67 14.34
N ILE A 82 -1.03 0.10 14.44
CA ILE A 82 -0.99 1.48 13.90
C ILE A 82 -1.26 1.49 12.39
N ILE A 83 -0.70 0.54 11.66
CA ILE A 83 -0.85 0.45 10.20
C ILE A 83 -2.27 0.04 9.83
N LEU A 84 -2.87 -0.89 10.57
CA LEU A 84 -4.29 -1.22 10.42
C LEU A 84 -5.16 0.02 10.68
N MET A 85 -4.89 0.77 11.75
CA MET A 85 -5.64 2.00 12.03
C MET A 85 -5.47 3.05 10.94
N ALA A 86 -4.28 3.19 10.36
CA ALA A 86 -4.06 4.09 9.22
C ALA A 86 -4.96 3.72 8.03
N TYR A 87 -5.10 2.42 7.72
CA TYR A 87 -6.03 1.95 6.69
C TYR A 87 -7.48 2.36 6.97
N TRP A 88 -7.96 2.14 8.19
CA TRP A 88 -9.32 2.52 8.59
C TRP A 88 -9.56 4.03 8.49
N ILE A 89 -8.58 4.84 8.92
CA ILE A 89 -8.66 6.31 8.82
C ILE A 89 -8.73 6.75 7.36
N THR A 90 -7.87 6.23 6.49
CA THR A 90 -7.87 6.55 5.06
C THR A 90 -9.17 6.14 4.38
N TYR A 91 -9.74 4.98 4.76
CA TYR A 91 -11.05 4.55 4.26
C TYR A 91 -12.17 5.51 4.64
N ILE A 92 -12.21 5.98 5.89
CA ILE A 92 -13.22 6.93 6.36
C ILE A 92 -13.08 8.26 5.61
N ILE A 93 -11.85 8.76 5.46
CA ILE A 93 -11.57 10.01 4.74
C ILE A 93 -11.96 9.91 3.25
N GLY A 94 -11.66 8.77 2.60
CA GLY A 94 -12.06 8.52 1.21
C GLY A 94 -13.58 8.54 1.04
N ASN A 95 -14.31 7.86 1.91
CA ASN A 95 -15.77 7.87 1.90
C ASN A 95 -16.37 9.27 2.18
N MET A 96 -15.76 10.06 3.06
CA MET A 96 -16.21 11.42 3.37
C MET A 96 -15.95 12.42 2.24
N THR A 97 -14.86 12.25 1.50
CA THR A 97 -14.46 13.15 0.41
C THR A 97 -15.04 12.74 -0.96
N GLY A 98 -15.69 11.57 -1.05
CA GLY A 98 -16.20 11.01 -2.31
C GLY A 98 -15.10 10.53 -3.26
N ILE A 99 -13.86 10.44 -2.77
CA ILE A 99 -12.70 9.95 -3.51
C ILE A 99 -12.42 8.53 -3.06
N ASP A 100 -12.55 7.57 -3.97
CA ASP A 100 -12.27 6.17 -3.69
C ASP A 100 -10.77 5.90 -3.69
N ILE A 101 -10.10 6.32 -2.61
CA ILE A 101 -8.64 6.16 -2.41
C ILE A 101 -8.24 4.68 -2.49
N LEU A 102 -9.16 3.75 -2.22
CA LEU A 102 -8.88 2.31 -2.17
C LEU A 102 -9.44 1.52 -3.37
N ASN A 103 -10.08 2.18 -4.35
CA ASN A 103 -10.68 1.51 -5.51
C ASN A 103 -10.10 2.01 -6.84
N THR A 104 -9.21 1.20 -7.42
CA THR A 104 -8.50 1.47 -8.68
C THR A 104 -9.30 1.07 -9.93
N THR A 105 -10.58 0.68 -9.84
CA THR A 105 -11.33 0.23 -11.04
C THR A 105 -11.73 1.37 -11.99
N LYS A 106 -11.58 2.64 -11.58
CA LYS A 106 -11.83 3.80 -12.46
C LYS A 106 -10.78 3.96 -13.58
N PHE A 107 -9.70 3.17 -13.57
CA PHE A 107 -8.65 3.19 -14.59
C PHE A 107 -8.93 2.30 -15.82
N GLN A 108 -10.04 1.56 -15.85
CA GLN A 108 -10.39 0.68 -16.97
C GLN A 108 -11.53 1.18 -17.87
N SER A 109 -12.23 2.26 -17.51
CA SER A 109 -13.31 2.82 -18.35
C SER A 109 -12.81 3.59 -19.58
N GLY A 110 -11.49 3.70 -19.76
CA GLY A 110 -10.85 4.33 -20.91
C GLY A 110 -10.59 3.39 -22.10
N VAL A 111 -10.92 2.10 -22.03
CA VAL A 111 -10.84 1.23 -23.22
C VAL A 111 -12.09 1.50 -24.07
N PRO A 112 -11.98 2.20 -25.22
CA PRO A 112 -13.11 2.31 -26.13
C PRO A 112 -13.52 0.91 -26.54
N THR A 113 -14.74 0.53 -26.21
CA THR A 113 -15.37 -0.66 -26.75
C THR A 113 -15.28 -0.57 -28.27
N PRO A 114 -14.69 -1.56 -28.97
CA PRO A 114 -14.72 -1.58 -30.41
C PRO A 114 -16.19 -1.63 -30.83
N THR A 115 -16.68 -0.52 -31.38
CA THR A 115 -17.96 -0.50 -32.09
C THR A 115 -17.84 -1.48 -33.26
N PRO A 116 -18.86 -2.35 -33.47
CA PRO A 116 -18.81 -3.40 -34.48
C PRO A 116 -18.67 -2.84 -35.90
#